data_AF-A0A9X3J0E3-F1
#
_entry.id   AF-A0A9X3J0E3-F1
#
_cell.length_a   1.000
_cell.length_b   1.000
_cell.length_c   1.000
_cell.angle_alpha   90.00
_cell.angle_beta   90.00
_cell.angle_gamma   90.00
#
_symmetry.space_group_name_H-M   'P 1'
#
loop_
_entity.id
_entity.type
_entity.pdbx_description
1 polymer ?
#
loop_
_entity_poly.entity_id
_entity_poly.type
_entity_poly.pdbx_seq_one_letter_code
_entity_poly.pdbx_strand_id
1 'polypeptide(L)'
;MVDGITPERVREIVAMADRPVLRNLLITRGYHHLTLAMAQVLGSADFAWPIFAVWASKQAGQFIREEELGAWVSTLLAARMPAALDSLALRAPIRRALTQIARHVTGGNTTVFAELGVAFAAFSASFAEPAGRTEERLADVVGLFSEGPSLPDALTVAADGTLERRQEGGQTMVREALVYYFKALHEPRPGARAELVLLANGLCGLHEQTRLQPYIAGALAAPLSELPAAEGGLIGAALATVMRRAATELMMTMALPGQVLRMGSDLPAPPGRPLWPEELARLEHPRLLRLAEELGAYEARERGLGLADRVEVWLRLGGQEVQGSGADDWSRLGDRMRYIFEYFRSRQRDDSLLAPPFSAAQEQDMLAGRVPAGPL
;
A
#
# COMPACT_ATOMS: atom_id res chain seq x y z
N MET A 1 -2.40 -17.57 22.93
CA MET A 1 -2.66 -16.15 22.64
C MET A 1 -1.90 -15.82 21.37
N VAL A 2 -2.57 -15.23 20.37
CA VAL A 2 -1.84 -14.67 19.21
C VAL A 2 -0.94 -13.57 19.78
N ASP A 3 0.35 -13.65 19.49
CA ASP A 3 1.33 -12.64 19.90
C ASP A 3 0.95 -11.33 19.18
N GLY A 4 0.18 -10.48 19.89
CA GLY A 4 -0.56 -9.36 19.31
C GLY A 4 0.34 -8.18 19.01
N ILE A 5 0.02 -7.43 17.95
CA ILE A 5 0.70 -6.17 17.63
C ILE A 5 0.06 -5.07 18.47
N THR A 6 0.78 -4.58 19.48
CA THR A 6 0.40 -3.43 20.30
C THR A 6 0.97 -2.13 19.73
N PRO A 7 0.46 -0.95 20.12
CA PRO A 7 1.07 0.34 19.77
C PRO A 7 2.56 0.43 20.16
N GLU A 8 2.93 -0.14 21.30
CA GLU A 8 4.32 -0.21 21.77
C GLU A 8 5.16 -1.05 20.82
N ARG A 9 4.66 -2.24 20.44
CA ARG A 9 5.36 -3.14 19.52
C ARG A 9 5.55 -2.50 18.13
N VAL A 10 4.58 -1.72 17.67
CA VAL A 10 4.71 -0.94 16.43
C VAL A 10 5.88 0.04 16.54
N ARG A 11 5.96 0.81 17.63
CA ARG A 11 7.07 1.76 17.86
C ARG A 11 8.43 1.08 17.96
N GLU A 12 8.51 -0.08 18.61
CA GLU A 12 9.73 -0.89 18.68
C GLU A 12 10.21 -1.32 17.29
N ILE A 13 9.31 -1.85 16.46
CA ILE A 13 9.65 -2.28 15.10
C ILE A 13 10.12 -1.09 14.26
N VAL A 14 9.41 0.04 14.32
CA VAL A 14 9.77 1.27 13.59
C VAL A 14 11.17 1.76 13.95
N ALA A 15 11.54 1.67 15.24
CA ALA A 15 12.83 2.13 15.75
C ALA A 15 14.04 1.27 15.31
N MET A 16 13.84 0.13 14.64
CA MET A 16 14.91 -0.76 14.14
C MET A 16 15.62 -0.19 12.90
N ALA A 17 16.29 0.96 13.03
CA ALA A 17 16.92 1.69 11.93
C ALA A 17 18.12 0.96 11.31
N ASP A 18 18.88 0.22 12.12
CA ASP A 18 20.09 -0.52 11.75
C ASP A 18 19.81 -1.88 11.07
N ARG A 19 18.54 -2.33 11.07
CA ARG A 19 18.13 -3.64 10.54
C ARG A 19 16.95 -3.51 9.56
N PRO A 20 17.09 -2.77 8.45
CA PRO A 20 15.98 -2.40 7.57
C PRO A 20 15.24 -3.60 6.96
N VAL A 21 15.96 -4.68 6.63
CA VAL A 21 15.38 -5.92 6.11
C VAL A 21 14.50 -6.59 7.18
N LEU A 22 15.05 -6.86 8.36
CA LEU A 22 14.30 -7.48 9.45
C LEU A 22 13.11 -6.61 9.88
N ARG A 23 13.29 -5.28 9.92
CA ARG A 23 12.20 -4.35 10.20
C ARG A 23 11.07 -4.51 9.20
N ASN A 24 11.34 -4.49 7.88
CA ASN A 24 10.28 -4.66 6.87
C ASN A 24 9.57 -6.00 7.04
N LEU A 25 10.29 -7.09 7.27
CA LEU A 25 9.67 -8.40 7.51
C LEU A 25 8.74 -8.38 8.74
N LEU A 26 9.16 -7.76 9.84
CA LEU A 26 8.34 -7.57 11.03
C LEU A 26 7.15 -6.64 10.80
N ILE A 27 7.28 -5.62 9.92
CA ILE A 27 6.17 -4.77 9.47
C ILE A 27 5.16 -5.60 8.67
N THR A 28 5.60 -6.39 7.69
CA THR A 28 4.73 -7.26 6.88
C THR A 28 3.98 -8.26 7.76
N ARG A 29 4.68 -8.92 8.70
CA ARG A 29 4.05 -9.77 9.71
C ARG A 29 3.09 -8.99 10.60
N GLY A 30 3.48 -7.78 10.99
CA GLY A 30 2.66 -6.88 11.81
C GLY A 30 1.32 -6.57 11.17
N TYR A 31 1.32 -6.23 9.87
CA TYR A 31 0.07 -6.05 9.12
C TYR A 31 -0.80 -7.30 9.12
N HIS A 32 -0.22 -8.49 8.94
CA HIS A 32 -0.99 -9.74 8.93
C HIS A 32 -1.64 -10.02 10.30
N HIS A 33 -0.90 -9.80 11.38
CA HIS A 33 -1.44 -9.93 12.73
C HIS A 33 -2.54 -8.90 13.02
N LEU A 34 -2.38 -7.66 12.52
CA LEU A 34 -3.42 -6.63 12.60
C LEU A 34 -4.66 -7.02 11.78
N THR A 35 -4.49 -7.64 10.61
CA THR A 35 -5.60 -8.21 9.82
C THR A 35 -6.38 -9.23 10.64
N LEU A 36 -5.69 -10.17 11.28
CA LEU A 36 -6.34 -11.21 12.09
C LEU A 36 -7.04 -10.60 13.32
N ALA A 37 -6.43 -9.63 13.99
CA ALA A 37 -7.03 -8.92 15.12
C ALA A 37 -8.28 -8.12 14.70
N MET A 38 -8.22 -7.43 13.55
CA MET A 38 -9.38 -6.73 12.99
C MET A 38 -10.50 -7.68 12.58
N ALA A 39 -10.17 -8.86 12.03
CA ALA A 39 -11.17 -9.88 11.69
C ALA A 39 -11.86 -10.46 12.94
N GLN A 40 -11.18 -10.55 14.08
CA GLN A 40 -11.81 -10.92 15.36
C GLN A 40 -12.79 -9.86 15.86
N VAL A 41 -12.50 -8.58 15.59
CA VAL A 41 -13.30 -7.43 16.04
C VAL A 41 -14.49 -7.19 15.12
N LEU A 42 -14.25 -7.03 13.82
CA LEU A 42 -15.28 -6.73 12.81
C LEU A 42 -16.02 -7.97 12.33
N GLY A 43 -15.46 -9.17 12.46
CA GLY A 43 -15.88 -10.38 11.77
C GLY A 43 -15.10 -10.61 10.47
N SER A 44 -15.21 -11.82 9.91
CA SER A 44 -14.39 -12.27 8.76
C SER A 44 -14.98 -11.97 7.39
N ALA A 45 -16.13 -11.29 7.31
CA ALA A 45 -16.81 -11.07 6.03
C ALA A 45 -16.25 -9.89 5.23
N ASP A 46 -15.82 -8.81 5.90
CA ASP A 46 -15.34 -7.58 5.24
C ASP A 46 -13.98 -7.19 5.83
N PHE A 47 -12.93 -7.27 5.03
CA PHE A 47 -11.58 -7.02 5.51
C PHE A 47 -11.23 -5.52 5.59
N ALA A 48 -10.63 -5.15 6.72
CA ALA A 48 -10.07 -3.84 6.97
C ALA A 48 -8.71 -3.65 6.28
N TRP A 49 -8.28 -2.39 6.17
CA TRP A 49 -7.11 -1.95 5.41
C TRP A 49 -5.80 -2.74 5.66
N PRO A 50 -5.47 -3.23 6.87
CA PRO A 50 -4.22 -3.96 7.10
C PRO A 50 -4.01 -5.14 6.17
N ILE A 51 -5.08 -5.80 5.69
CA ILE A 51 -4.95 -6.94 4.77
C ILE A 51 -4.26 -6.55 3.45
N PHE A 52 -4.54 -5.35 2.95
CA PHE A 52 -3.95 -4.85 1.72
C PHE A 52 -2.50 -4.42 1.94
N ALA A 53 -2.22 -3.86 3.13
CA ALA A 53 -0.89 -3.44 3.54
C ALA A 53 0.10 -4.61 3.69
N VAL A 54 -0.37 -5.83 4.02
CA VAL A 54 0.47 -7.05 4.02
C VAL A 54 1.17 -7.20 2.68
N TRP A 55 0.41 -7.20 1.60
CA TRP A 55 0.92 -7.51 0.25
C TRP A 55 1.72 -6.35 -0.33
N ALA A 56 1.30 -5.11 -0.08
CA ALA A 56 2.10 -3.94 -0.44
C ALA A 56 3.46 -3.91 0.30
N SER A 57 3.47 -4.21 1.60
CA SER A 57 4.69 -4.29 2.41
C SER A 57 5.61 -5.44 1.99
N LYS A 58 5.03 -6.57 1.61
CA LYS A 58 5.77 -7.72 1.07
C LYS A 58 6.44 -7.36 -0.27
N GLN A 59 5.71 -6.70 -1.17
CA GLN A 59 6.26 -6.17 -2.42
C GLN A 59 7.36 -5.13 -2.18
N ALA A 60 7.16 -4.23 -1.22
CA ALA A 60 8.19 -3.27 -0.80
C ALA A 60 9.47 -3.99 -0.36
N GLY A 61 9.36 -5.13 0.33
CA GLY A 61 10.48 -5.95 0.77
C GLY A 61 11.43 -6.39 -0.35
N GLN A 62 10.93 -6.63 -1.57
CA GLN A 62 11.77 -6.98 -2.72
C GLN A 62 12.74 -5.85 -3.12
N PHE A 63 12.34 -4.59 -2.92
CA PHE A 63 13.22 -3.44 -3.13
C PHE A 63 14.27 -3.32 -2.01
N ILE A 64 13.85 -3.57 -0.77
CA ILE A 64 14.68 -3.41 0.43
C ILE A 64 15.80 -4.46 0.47
N ARG A 65 15.53 -5.67 -0.03
CA ARG A 65 16.51 -6.75 -0.12
C ARG A 65 17.30 -6.74 -1.44
N GLU A 66 17.01 -5.77 -2.33
CA GLU A 66 17.60 -5.63 -3.67
C GLU A 66 17.45 -6.89 -4.55
N GLU A 67 16.49 -7.77 -4.25
CA GLU A 67 16.35 -9.12 -4.84
C GLU A 67 16.05 -9.06 -6.34
N GLU A 68 15.11 -8.20 -6.72
CA GLU A 68 14.58 -8.16 -8.08
C GLU A 68 15.12 -6.97 -8.88
N LEU A 69 15.30 -5.82 -8.23
CA LEU A 69 15.61 -4.57 -8.93
C LEU A 69 16.90 -4.66 -9.75
N GLY A 70 17.94 -5.33 -9.23
CA GLY A 70 19.20 -5.55 -9.95
C GLY A 70 19.05 -6.47 -11.17
N ALA A 71 18.29 -7.56 -11.06
CA ALA A 71 18.06 -8.51 -12.15
C ALA A 71 17.20 -7.89 -13.26
N TRP A 72 16.16 -7.14 -12.89
CA TRP A 72 15.30 -6.41 -13.84
C TRP A 72 16.06 -5.32 -14.58
N VAL A 73 16.84 -4.50 -13.87
CA VAL A 73 17.70 -3.50 -14.50
C VAL A 73 18.70 -4.16 -15.44
N SER A 74 19.33 -5.27 -15.03
CA SER A 74 20.28 -6.00 -15.89
C SER A 74 19.62 -6.54 -17.16
N THR A 75 18.40 -7.08 -17.05
CA THR A 75 17.62 -7.60 -18.19
C THR A 75 17.25 -6.50 -19.17
N LEU A 76 16.74 -5.37 -18.66
CA LEU A 76 16.38 -4.22 -19.49
C LEU A 76 17.61 -3.58 -20.14
N LEU A 77 18.74 -3.53 -19.42
CA LEU A 77 20.02 -3.06 -19.95
C LEU A 77 20.52 -3.98 -21.07
N ALA A 78 20.49 -5.30 -20.87
CA ALA A 78 20.87 -6.26 -21.92
C ALA A 78 20.04 -6.06 -23.20
N ALA A 79 18.74 -5.80 -23.05
CA ALA A 79 17.83 -5.63 -24.17
C ALA A 79 17.96 -4.28 -24.89
N ARG A 80 18.29 -3.19 -24.18
CA ARG A 80 18.25 -1.82 -24.74
C ARG A 80 19.59 -1.12 -24.84
N MET A 81 20.52 -1.43 -23.94
CA MET A 81 21.83 -0.79 -23.84
C MET A 81 22.88 -1.82 -23.39
N PRO A 82 23.16 -2.88 -24.17
CA PRO A 82 24.04 -3.97 -23.74
C PRO A 82 25.46 -3.49 -23.39
N ALA A 83 25.97 -2.45 -24.08
CA ALA A 83 27.26 -1.85 -23.77
C ALA A 83 27.35 -1.22 -22.36
N ALA A 84 26.20 -0.88 -21.74
CA ALA A 84 26.17 -0.34 -20.38
C ALA A 84 26.46 -1.40 -19.31
N LEU A 85 26.24 -2.69 -19.60
CA LEU A 85 26.49 -3.79 -18.66
C LEU A 85 27.97 -3.98 -18.35
N ASP A 86 28.82 -3.79 -19.35
CA ASP A 86 30.27 -3.95 -19.23
C ASP A 86 30.98 -2.67 -18.75
N SER A 87 30.26 -1.55 -18.66
CA SER A 87 30.82 -0.26 -18.26
C SER A 87 31.11 -0.20 -16.76
N LEU A 88 32.40 -0.24 -16.41
CA LEU A 88 32.86 -0.03 -15.03
C LEU A 88 32.45 1.35 -14.49
N ALA A 89 32.38 2.37 -15.35
CA ALA A 89 32.00 3.72 -14.97
C ALA A 89 30.54 3.81 -14.49
N LEU A 90 29.66 2.95 -15.02
CA LEU A 90 28.23 2.96 -14.71
C LEU A 90 27.85 2.13 -13.48
N ARG A 91 28.72 1.22 -13.01
CA ARG A 91 28.44 0.34 -11.87
C ARG A 91 28.11 1.10 -10.58
N ALA A 92 28.94 2.07 -10.21
CA ALA A 92 28.74 2.84 -8.98
C ALA A 92 27.49 3.75 -9.04
N PRO A 93 27.26 4.51 -10.13
CA PRO A 93 26.02 5.28 -10.32
C PRO A 93 24.74 4.43 -10.29
N ILE A 94 24.72 3.29 -10.99
CA ILE A 94 23.58 2.37 -10.98
C ILE A 94 23.31 1.92 -9.54
N ARG A 95 24.34 1.46 -8.81
CA ARG A 95 24.20 1.04 -7.42
C ARG A 95 23.64 2.17 -6.53
N ARG A 96 24.12 3.42 -6.68
CA ARG A 96 23.57 4.55 -5.91
C ARG A 96 22.09 4.79 -6.23
N ALA A 97 21.69 4.74 -7.49
CA ALA A 97 20.28 4.87 -7.88
C ALA A 97 19.41 3.76 -7.27
N LEU A 98 19.87 2.50 -7.30
CA LEU A 98 19.19 1.37 -6.67
C LEU A 98 19.04 1.57 -5.15
N THR A 99 20.13 1.96 -4.47
CA THR A 99 20.13 2.26 -3.04
C THR A 99 19.17 3.40 -2.70
N GLN A 100 19.10 4.46 -3.52
CA GLN A 100 18.16 5.57 -3.31
C GLN A 100 16.70 5.13 -3.49
N ILE A 101 16.39 4.29 -4.48
CA ILE A 101 15.05 3.70 -4.64
C ILE A 101 14.69 2.91 -3.38
N ALA A 102 15.55 1.99 -2.95
CA ALA A 102 15.33 1.15 -1.78
C ALA A 102 15.14 1.99 -0.50
N ARG A 103 15.90 3.08 -0.32
CA ARG A 103 15.75 4.01 0.81
C ARG A 103 14.37 4.66 0.85
N HIS A 104 13.88 5.17 -0.27
CA HIS A 104 12.56 5.80 -0.32
C HIS A 104 11.43 4.81 -0.06
N VAL A 105 11.50 3.61 -0.66
CA VAL A 105 10.52 2.53 -0.42
C VAL A 105 10.54 2.09 1.06
N THR A 106 11.73 1.92 1.64
CA THR A 106 11.91 1.59 3.05
C THR A 106 11.31 2.67 3.96
N GLY A 107 11.63 3.94 3.69
CA GLY A 107 11.14 5.08 4.46
C GLY A 107 9.61 5.17 4.41
N GLY A 108 9.03 5.05 3.21
CA GLY A 108 7.59 5.09 3.01
C GLY A 108 6.87 3.99 3.80
N ASN A 109 7.27 2.73 3.63
CA ASN A 109 6.65 1.60 4.34
C ASN A 109 6.77 1.74 5.87
N THR A 110 7.91 2.23 6.36
CA THR A 110 8.12 2.46 7.80
C THR A 110 7.20 3.57 8.33
N THR A 111 7.06 4.67 7.59
CA THR A 111 6.17 5.79 7.92
C THR A 111 4.72 5.36 8.01
N VAL A 112 4.25 4.58 7.04
CA VAL A 112 2.87 4.09 7.02
C VAL A 112 2.61 3.19 8.23
N PHE A 113 3.52 2.27 8.55
CA PHE A 113 3.36 1.39 9.71
C PHE A 113 3.39 2.18 11.03
N ALA A 114 4.22 3.21 11.13
CA ALA A 114 4.32 4.04 12.33
C ALA A 114 3.01 4.74 12.69
N GLU A 115 2.19 5.11 11.70
CA GLU A 115 0.88 5.76 11.95
C GLU A 115 -0.27 4.77 11.93
N LEU A 116 -0.50 4.09 10.79
CA LEU A 116 -1.66 3.21 10.64
C LEU A 116 -1.49 1.93 11.46
N GLY A 117 -0.28 1.41 11.63
CA GLY A 117 -0.03 0.28 12.53
C GLY A 117 -0.47 0.58 13.97
N VAL A 118 -0.17 1.79 14.48
CA VAL A 118 -0.64 2.24 15.80
C VAL A 118 -2.16 2.36 15.83
N ALA A 119 -2.77 2.92 14.78
CA ALA A 119 -4.23 3.08 14.69
C ALA A 119 -4.97 1.73 14.78
N PHE A 120 -4.55 0.74 13.98
CA PHE A 120 -5.17 -0.58 13.99
C PHE A 120 -4.84 -1.38 15.26
N ALA A 121 -3.64 -1.21 15.82
CA ALA A 121 -3.28 -1.84 17.10
C ALA A 121 -4.14 -1.31 18.25
N ALA A 122 -4.28 0.02 18.36
CA ALA A 122 -5.12 0.65 19.38
C ALA A 122 -6.60 0.31 19.20
N PHE A 123 -7.12 0.37 17.97
CA PHE A 123 -8.51 0.06 17.67
C PHE A 123 -8.85 -1.40 17.99
N SER A 124 -8.07 -2.35 17.48
CA SER A 124 -8.35 -3.77 17.67
C SER A 124 -8.26 -4.18 19.15
N ALA A 125 -7.27 -3.66 19.89
CA ALA A 125 -7.16 -3.90 21.32
C ALA A 125 -8.34 -3.31 22.13
N SER A 126 -8.75 -2.08 21.83
CA SER A 126 -9.83 -1.38 22.54
C SER A 126 -11.19 -2.05 22.39
N PHE A 127 -11.44 -2.70 21.24
CA PHE A 127 -12.74 -3.24 20.85
C PHE A 127 -12.79 -4.76 20.71
N ALA A 128 -11.73 -5.46 21.15
CA ALA A 128 -11.69 -6.92 21.22
C ALA A 128 -12.88 -7.49 22.00
N GLU A 129 -13.18 -6.91 23.17
CA GLU A 129 -14.31 -7.32 24.01
C GLU A 129 -15.58 -6.54 23.65
N PRO A 130 -16.73 -7.22 23.43
CA PRO A 130 -17.99 -6.57 23.10
C PRO A 130 -18.42 -5.47 24.10
N ALA A 131 -18.18 -5.69 25.40
CA ALA A 131 -18.50 -4.72 26.45
C ALA A 131 -17.69 -3.41 26.34
N GLY A 132 -16.57 -3.42 25.62
CA GLY A 132 -15.71 -2.26 25.39
C GLY A 132 -16.11 -1.39 24.19
N ARG A 133 -17.12 -1.79 23.41
CA ARG A 133 -17.52 -1.13 22.17
C ARG A 133 -18.42 0.09 22.44
N THR A 134 -17.87 1.08 23.12
CA THR A 134 -18.57 2.31 23.50
C THR A 134 -18.01 3.54 22.78
N GLU A 135 -18.83 4.58 22.64
CA GLU A 135 -18.47 5.84 22.00
C GLU A 135 -17.37 6.58 22.80
N GLU A 136 -17.34 6.45 24.13
CA GLU A 136 -16.29 7.04 24.96
C GLU A 136 -14.93 6.42 24.64
N ARG A 137 -14.88 5.08 24.52
CA ARG A 137 -13.64 4.40 24.14
C ARG A 137 -13.24 4.71 22.70
N LEU A 138 -14.21 4.91 21.81
CA LEU A 138 -13.93 5.42 20.47
C LEU A 138 -13.29 6.81 20.51
N ALA A 139 -13.83 7.72 21.33
CA ALA A 139 -13.28 9.05 21.50
C ALA A 139 -11.83 9.01 22.01
N ASP A 140 -11.51 8.10 22.94
CA ASP A 140 -10.14 7.88 23.42
C ASP A 140 -9.20 7.43 22.29
N VAL A 141 -9.60 6.43 21.49
CA VAL A 141 -8.79 5.90 20.38
C VAL A 141 -8.61 6.94 19.28
N VAL A 142 -9.68 7.66 18.90
CA VAL A 142 -9.64 8.76 17.92
C VAL A 142 -8.77 9.91 18.43
N GLY A 143 -8.83 10.19 19.73
CA GLY A 143 -8.05 11.23 20.42
C GLY A 143 -6.54 11.04 20.35
N LEU A 144 -6.05 9.85 20.02
CA LEU A 144 -4.62 9.58 19.80
C LEU A 144 -4.06 10.26 18.54
N PHE A 145 -4.93 10.67 17.60
CA PHE A 145 -4.56 11.18 16.29
C PHE A 145 -4.86 12.66 16.16
N SER A 146 -3.99 13.43 15.51
CA SER A 146 -4.15 14.89 15.40
C SER A 146 -5.26 15.30 14.43
N GLU A 147 -5.94 16.41 14.71
CA GLU A 147 -6.85 17.03 13.75
C GLU A 147 -6.09 17.79 12.66
N GLY A 148 -6.66 17.83 11.47
CA GLY A 148 -6.15 18.56 10.31
C GLY A 148 -6.01 17.68 9.07
N PRO A 149 -5.89 18.30 7.89
CA PRO A 149 -5.77 17.59 6.62
C PRO A 149 -4.46 16.81 6.58
N SER A 150 -4.49 15.65 5.94
CA SER A 150 -3.26 14.91 5.62
C SER A 150 -2.52 15.66 4.52
N LEU A 151 -1.22 15.87 4.74
CA LEU A 151 -0.33 16.50 3.77
C LEU A 151 0.82 15.55 3.43
N PRO A 152 1.43 15.70 2.25
CA PRO A 152 2.70 15.04 1.94
C PRO A 152 3.72 15.29 3.05
N ASP A 153 4.47 14.25 3.43
CA ASP A 153 5.57 14.45 4.36
C ASP A 153 6.63 15.38 3.77
N ALA A 154 7.37 16.07 4.63
CA ALA A 154 8.59 16.74 4.23
C ALA A 154 9.78 15.80 4.46
N LEU A 155 10.57 15.57 3.41
CA LEU A 155 11.77 14.73 3.47
C LEU A 155 13.02 15.59 3.28
N THR A 156 13.99 15.38 4.15
CA THR A 156 15.38 15.83 3.96
C THR A 156 16.29 14.62 3.84
N VAL A 157 17.35 14.74 3.05
CA VAL A 157 18.38 13.70 2.93
C VAL A 157 19.57 14.16 3.76
N ALA A 158 19.87 13.42 4.82
CA ALA A 158 21.05 13.65 5.64
C ALA A 158 22.35 13.37 4.86
N ALA A 159 23.48 13.81 5.40
CA ALA A 159 24.80 13.67 4.75
C ALA A 159 25.20 12.21 4.47
N ASP A 160 24.73 11.27 5.30
CA ASP A 160 24.93 9.82 5.13
C ASP A 160 23.91 9.18 4.15
N GLY A 161 22.97 9.97 3.64
CA GLY A 161 21.91 9.54 2.74
C GLY A 161 20.65 9.01 3.46
N THR A 162 20.57 9.12 4.78
CA THR A 162 19.37 8.78 5.55
C THR A 162 18.23 9.75 5.21
N LEU A 163 17.01 9.23 5.04
CA LEU A 163 15.82 10.07 4.90
C LEU A 163 15.33 10.50 6.27
N GLU A 164 15.39 11.81 6.52
CA GLU A 164 14.82 12.44 7.69
C GLU A 164 13.40 12.90 7.36
N ARG A 165 12.46 12.43 8.17
CA ARG A 165 11.04 12.69 8.01
C ARG A 165 10.60 13.81 8.95
N ARG A 166 9.83 14.76 8.41
CA ARG A 166 8.96 15.64 9.19
C ARG A 166 7.51 15.48 8.73
N GLN A 167 6.65 15.05 9.65
CA GLN A 167 5.21 14.95 9.41
C GLN A 167 4.61 16.35 9.24
N GLU A 168 3.80 16.53 8.19
CA GLU A 168 3.08 17.77 7.90
C GLU A 168 1.57 17.60 8.04
N GLY A 169 0.84 18.62 8.49
CA GLY A 169 -0.62 18.53 8.63
C GLY A 169 -1.08 17.52 9.69
N GLY A 170 -2.35 17.09 9.60
CA GLY A 170 -3.03 16.26 10.59
C GLY A 170 -3.45 14.87 10.08
N GLN A 171 -4.33 14.23 10.85
CA GLN A 171 -4.76 12.84 10.68
C GLN A 171 -6.30 12.73 10.66
N THR A 172 -7.01 13.77 10.21
CA THR A 172 -8.49 13.76 10.16
C THR A 172 -9.06 12.57 9.39
N MET A 173 -8.43 12.15 8.28
CA MET A 173 -8.87 10.96 7.53
C MET A 173 -8.75 9.66 8.33
N VAL A 174 -7.70 9.52 9.15
CA VAL A 174 -7.53 8.36 10.06
C VAL A 174 -8.60 8.39 11.15
N ARG A 175 -8.82 9.56 11.77
CA ARG A 175 -9.89 9.77 12.76
C ARG A 175 -11.26 9.38 12.17
N GLU A 176 -11.56 9.85 10.96
CA GLU A 176 -12.80 9.54 10.24
C GLU A 176 -12.91 8.03 9.93
N ALA A 177 -11.83 7.39 9.47
CA ALA A 177 -11.81 5.96 9.19
C ALA A 177 -12.10 5.10 10.45
N LEU A 178 -11.49 5.43 11.59
CA LEU A 178 -11.73 4.75 12.87
C LEU A 178 -13.20 4.82 13.29
N VAL A 179 -13.84 5.98 13.08
CA VAL A 179 -15.28 6.15 13.32
C VAL A 179 -16.10 5.24 12.40
N TYR A 180 -15.75 5.10 11.13
CA TYR A 180 -16.49 4.22 10.21
C TYR A 180 -16.29 2.73 10.48
N TYR A 181 -15.08 2.30 10.88
CA TYR A 181 -14.90 0.93 11.40
C TYR A 181 -15.74 0.68 12.64
N PHE A 182 -15.82 1.65 13.56
CA PHE A 182 -16.65 1.51 14.74
C PHE A 182 -18.15 1.41 14.38
N LYS A 183 -18.64 2.25 13.47
CA LYS A 183 -20.00 2.13 12.94
C LYS A 183 -20.28 0.77 12.31
N ALA A 184 -19.30 0.21 11.58
CA ALA A 184 -19.42 -1.11 10.97
C ALA A 184 -19.55 -2.24 12.01
N LEU A 185 -19.09 -2.07 13.25
CA LEU A 185 -19.31 -3.05 14.34
C LEU A 185 -20.79 -3.18 14.70
N HIS A 186 -21.58 -2.12 14.49
CA HIS A 186 -22.96 -2.02 14.96
C HIS A 186 -23.97 -2.06 13.81
N GLU A 187 -23.54 -2.13 12.55
CA GLU A 187 -24.43 -2.16 11.38
C GLU A 187 -24.83 -3.62 11.04
N PRO A 188 -26.11 -3.99 11.20
CA PRO A 188 -26.58 -5.35 10.94
C PRO A 188 -26.74 -5.67 9.45
N ARG A 189 -26.92 -4.68 8.57
CA ARG A 189 -27.16 -4.92 7.14
C ARG A 189 -25.82 -5.17 6.43
N PRO A 190 -25.62 -6.35 5.80
CA PRO A 190 -24.34 -6.70 5.18
C PRO A 190 -23.84 -5.68 4.14
N GLY A 191 -24.73 -5.16 3.29
CA GLY A 191 -24.39 -4.14 2.29
C GLY A 191 -23.88 -2.84 2.91
N ALA A 192 -24.63 -2.29 3.86
CA ALA A 192 -24.23 -1.06 4.54
C ALA A 192 -22.95 -1.25 5.36
N ARG A 193 -22.79 -2.40 6.03
CA ARG A 193 -21.56 -2.75 6.76
C ARG A 193 -20.36 -2.81 5.81
N ALA A 194 -20.52 -3.45 4.65
CA ALA A 194 -19.46 -3.53 3.64
C ALA A 194 -19.04 -2.15 3.15
N GLU A 195 -19.98 -1.25 2.88
CA GLU A 195 -19.69 0.12 2.45
C GLU A 195 -18.99 0.95 3.53
N LEU A 196 -19.34 0.78 4.80
CA LEU A 196 -18.66 1.46 5.91
C LEU A 196 -17.20 1.01 6.01
N VAL A 197 -16.93 -0.29 5.86
CA VAL A 197 -15.56 -0.83 5.83
C VAL A 197 -14.81 -0.33 4.60
N LEU A 198 -15.44 -0.31 3.42
CA LEU A 198 -14.81 0.21 2.20
C LEU A 198 -14.46 1.70 2.31
N LEU A 199 -15.36 2.49 2.88
CA LEU A 199 -15.13 3.91 3.13
C LEU A 199 -13.94 4.10 4.07
N ALA A 200 -13.89 3.36 5.18
CA ALA A 200 -12.77 3.41 6.10
C ALA A 200 -11.45 3.00 5.44
N ASN A 201 -11.46 1.93 4.63
CA ASN A 201 -10.32 1.48 3.83
C ASN A 201 -9.84 2.58 2.86
N GLY A 202 -10.76 3.20 2.13
CA GLY A 202 -10.46 4.28 1.19
C GLY A 202 -9.87 5.52 1.86
N LEU A 203 -10.37 5.91 3.04
CA LEU A 203 -9.81 7.01 3.83
C LEU A 203 -8.40 6.69 4.36
N CYS A 204 -8.18 5.48 4.88
CA CYS A 204 -6.84 5.01 5.26
C CYS A 204 -5.87 5.04 4.08
N GLY A 205 -6.29 4.51 2.91
CA GLY A 205 -5.48 4.52 1.70
C GLY A 205 -5.19 5.93 1.20
N LEU A 206 -6.16 6.84 1.20
CA LEU A 206 -5.93 8.22 0.77
C LEU A 206 -4.97 8.96 1.70
N HIS A 207 -5.12 8.78 3.02
CA HIS A 207 -4.19 9.30 4.01
C HIS A 207 -2.77 8.79 3.76
N GLU A 208 -2.61 7.48 3.67
CA GLU A 208 -1.34 6.79 3.39
C GLU A 208 -0.70 7.30 2.10
N GLN A 209 -1.44 7.30 0.99
CA GLN A 209 -0.90 7.65 -0.31
C GLN A 209 -0.58 9.15 -0.46
N THR A 210 -1.26 10.00 0.33
CA THR A 210 -0.90 11.42 0.48
C THR A 210 0.44 11.56 1.20
N ARG A 211 0.62 10.87 2.34
CA ARG A 211 1.87 10.85 3.11
C ARG A 211 3.04 10.34 2.26
N LEU A 212 2.80 9.34 1.42
CA LEU A 212 3.80 8.66 0.60
C LEU A 212 4.27 9.45 -0.63
N GLN A 213 3.59 10.53 -1.01
CA GLN A 213 3.89 11.30 -2.22
C GLN A 213 5.39 11.67 -2.39
N PRO A 214 6.12 12.20 -1.39
CA PRO A 214 7.54 12.53 -1.55
C PRO A 214 8.43 11.28 -1.65
N TYR A 215 8.04 10.17 -1.04
CA TYR A 215 8.78 8.90 -1.11
C TYR A 215 8.68 8.30 -2.52
N ILE A 216 7.47 8.25 -3.07
CA ILE A 216 7.22 7.76 -4.44
C ILE A 216 7.95 8.65 -5.46
N ALA A 217 7.83 9.98 -5.31
CA ALA A 217 8.52 10.92 -6.19
C ALA A 217 10.04 10.77 -6.12
N GLY A 218 10.61 10.65 -4.91
CA GLY A 218 12.05 10.46 -4.72
C GLY A 218 12.57 9.14 -5.27
N ALA A 219 11.82 8.03 -5.11
CA ALA A 219 12.16 6.75 -5.72
C ALA A 219 12.19 6.83 -7.26
N LEU A 220 11.18 7.46 -7.87
CA LEU A 220 11.10 7.63 -9.33
C LEU A 220 12.14 8.60 -9.89
N ALA A 221 12.54 9.61 -9.11
CA ALA A 221 13.54 10.60 -9.49
C ALA A 221 14.99 10.12 -9.33
N ALA A 222 15.25 9.14 -8.45
CA ALA A 222 16.60 8.67 -8.11
C ALA A 222 17.48 8.29 -9.32
N PRO A 223 16.98 7.57 -10.35
CA PRO A 223 17.78 7.32 -11.55
C PRO A 223 18.17 8.59 -12.31
N LEU A 224 17.28 9.60 -12.33
CA LEU A 224 17.49 10.86 -13.04
C LEU A 224 18.47 11.80 -12.30
N SER A 225 18.65 11.65 -11.00
CA SER A 225 19.66 12.44 -10.26
C SER A 225 21.05 11.81 -10.30
N GLU A 226 21.13 10.48 -10.16
CA GLU A 226 22.42 9.79 -9.98
C GLU A 226 23.19 9.53 -11.28
N LEU A 227 22.48 9.34 -12.41
CA LEU A 227 23.06 8.88 -13.67
C LEU A 227 23.47 10.00 -14.63
N PRO A 228 22.69 11.10 -14.81
CA PRO A 228 23.12 12.21 -15.66
C PRO A 228 24.35 12.95 -15.12
N ALA A 229 24.59 12.90 -13.80
CA ALA A 229 25.79 13.48 -13.19
C ALA A 229 27.04 12.61 -13.42
N ALA A 230 26.88 11.31 -13.69
CA ALA A 230 27.99 10.36 -13.83
C ALA A 230 28.57 10.30 -15.25
N GLU A 231 27.77 10.63 -16.27
CA GLU A 231 28.22 10.75 -17.67
C GLU A 231 27.73 12.06 -18.25
N GLY A 232 28.64 12.91 -18.75
CA GLY A 232 28.32 14.21 -19.35
C GLY A 232 27.65 14.13 -20.73
N GLY A 233 26.66 13.24 -20.93
CA GLY A 233 26.03 13.03 -22.24
C GLY A 233 24.73 12.22 -22.28
N LEU A 234 24.23 12.02 -23.50
CA LEU A 234 22.98 11.33 -23.85
C LEU A 234 22.86 9.90 -23.30
N ILE A 235 23.98 9.22 -23.05
CA ILE A 235 24.02 7.82 -22.58
C ILE A 235 23.53 7.74 -21.12
N GLY A 236 24.01 8.61 -20.23
CA GLY A 236 23.53 8.69 -18.85
C GLY A 236 22.03 9.01 -18.75
N ALA A 237 21.52 9.88 -19.63
CA ALA A 237 20.09 10.21 -19.70
C ALA A 237 19.23 9.03 -20.22
N ALA A 238 19.71 8.32 -21.24
CA ALA A 238 19.07 7.10 -21.74
C ALA A 238 19.02 6.01 -20.64
N LEU A 239 20.14 5.80 -19.94
CA LEU A 239 20.22 4.86 -18.83
C LEU A 239 19.26 5.21 -17.69
N ALA A 240 19.19 6.50 -17.33
CA ALA A 240 18.25 6.98 -16.32
C ALA A 240 16.80 6.71 -16.69
N THR A 241 16.47 6.83 -17.98
CA THR A 241 15.13 6.51 -18.50
C THR A 241 14.83 5.01 -18.41
N VAL A 242 15.79 4.15 -18.75
CA VAL A 242 15.65 2.69 -18.62
C VAL A 242 15.45 2.28 -17.17
N MET A 243 16.28 2.79 -16.26
CA MET A 243 16.18 2.48 -14.83
C MET A 243 14.91 3.03 -14.20
N ARG A 244 14.49 4.25 -14.55
CA ARG A 244 13.21 4.80 -14.09
C ARG A 244 12.05 3.90 -14.51
N ARG A 245 12.04 3.44 -15.77
CA ARG A 245 11.01 2.51 -16.25
C ARG A 245 11.02 1.19 -15.49
N ALA A 246 12.19 0.61 -15.21
CA ALA A 246 12.32 -0.60 -14.41
C ALA A 246 11.73 -0.42 -13.00
N ALA A 247 12.09 0.69 -12.34
CA ALA A 247 11.58 1.03 -11.01
C ALA A 247 10.05 1.22 -11.03
N THR A 248 9.52 1.94 -12.04
CA THR A 248 8.08 2.11 -12.24
C THR A 248 7.38 0.76 -12.45
N GLU A 249 7.87 -0.09 -13.36
CA GLU A 249 7.26 -1.40 -13.64
C GLU A 249 7.22 -2.29 -12.38
N LEU A 250 8.29 -2.30 -11.57
CA LEU A 250 8.31 -3.03 -10.31
C LEU A 250 7.38 -2.43 -9.26
N MET A 251 7.32 -1.11 -9.12
CA MET A 251 6.42 -0.46 -8.15
C MET A 251 4.94 -0.63 -8.53
N MET A 252 4.67 -0.75 -9.83
CA MET A 252 3.34 -1.01 -10.39
C MET A 252 3.03 -2.50 -10.52
N THR A 253 3.77 -3.37 -9.83
CA THR A 253 3.52 -4.80 -9.79
C THR A 253 3.22 -5.22 -8.35
N MET A 254 2.13 -5.94 -8.13
CA MET A 254 1.79 -6.49 -6.81
C MET A 254 1.52 -7.97 -6.93
N ALA A 255 2.35 -8.78 -6.28
CA ALA A 255 2.10 -10.21 -6.13
C ALA A 255 1.11 -10.47 -4.99
N LEU A 256 0.00 -11.13 -5.32
CA LEU A 256 -1.01 -11.63 -4.40
C LEU A 256 -0.99 -13.17 -4.40
N PRO A 257 -1.62 -13.83 -3.42
CA PRO A 257 -1.86 -15.26 -3.47
C PRO A 257 -2.60 -15.67 -4.76
N GLY A 258 -1.90 -16.40 -5.63
CA GLY A 258 -2.48 -16.93 -6.87
C GLY A 258 -2.65 -15.93 -8.03
N GLN A 259 -2.21 -14.67 -7.89
CA GLN A 259 -2.30 -13.68 -8.96
C GLN A 259 -1.19 -12.62 -8.88
N VAL A 260 -0.78 -12.08 -10.01
CA VAL A 260 0.06 -10.87 -10.08
C VAL A 260 -0.76 -9.75 -10.72
N LEU A 261 -0.88 -8.63 -10.02
CA LEU A 261 -1.53 -7.43 -10.53
C LEU A 261 -0.49 -6.51 -11.17
N ARG A 262 -0.82 -5.95 -12.34
CA ARG A 262 -0.07 -4.88 -13.00
C ARG A 262 -0.91 -3.61 -12.94
N MET A 263 -0.49 -2.67 -12.12
CA MET A 263 -1.26 -1.46 -11.79
C MET A 263 -1.37 -0.48 -12.96
N GLY A 264 -0.55 -0.64 -14.00
CA GLY A 264 -0.67 0.11 -15.25
C GLY A 264 -1.69 -0.48 -16.23
N SER A 265 -2.34 -1.57 -15.86
CA SER A 265 -3.44 -2.18 -16.59
C SER A 265 -4.70 -2.14 -15.74
N ASP A 266 -5.86 -2.27 -16.38
CA ASP A 266 -7.12 -2.31 -15.67
C ASP A 266 -7.17 -3.47 -14.66
N LEU A 267 -7.74 -3.20 -13.48
CA LEU A 267 -7.82 -4.15 -12.38
C LEU A 267 -8.70 -5.35 -12.80
N PRO A 268 -8.16 -6.57 -12.85
CA PRO A 268 -8.94 -7.75 -13.20
C PRO A 268 -9.77 -8.27 -12.02
N ALA A 269 -10.81 -9.01 -12.34
CA ALA A 269 -11.57 -9.78 -11.36
C ALA A 269 -10.64 -10.72 -10.56
N PRO A 270 -10.95 -11.00 -9.28
CA PRO A 270 -10.20 -11.99 -8.53
C PRO A 270 -10.39 -13.37 -9.18
N PRO A 271 -9.38 -14.26 -9.18
CA PRO A 271 -9.48 -15.57 -9.82
C PRO A 271 -10.69 -16.36 -9.35
N GLY A 272 -11.58 -16.73 -10.28
CA GLY A 272 -12.77 -17.53 -9.99
C GLY A 272 -13.89 -16.80 -9.23
N ARG A 273 -13.84 -15.47 -9.11
CA ARG A 273 -14.82 -14.64 -8.39
C ARG A 273 -15.33 -13.49 -9.26
N PRO A 274 -16.53 -12.93 -8.99
CA PRO A 274 -16.96 -11.70 -9.65
C PRO A 274 -16.04 -10.53 -9.28
N LEU A 275 -16.02 -9.48 -10.12
CA LEU A 275 -15.14 -8.33 -9.91
C LEU A 275 -15.39 -7.61 -8.58
N TRP A 276 -16.64 -7.49 -8.16
CA TRP A 276 -16.99 -7.02 -6.83
C TRP A 276 -17.87 -8.04 -6.10
N PRO A 277 -17.76 -8.10 -4.76
CA PRO A 277 -18.76 -8.75 -3.92
C PRO A 277 -20.15 -8.17 -4.19
N GLU A 278 -21.20 -8.98 -4.04
CA GLU A 278 -22.60 -8.58 -4.26
C GLU A 278 -22.96 -7.31 -3.46
N GLU A 279 -22.52 -7.25 -2.22
CA GLU A 279 -22.76 -6.15 -1.28
C GLU A 279 -22.09 -4.83 -1.67
N LEU A 280 -21.04 -4.89 -2.48
CA LEU A 280 -20.31 -3.73 -2.98
C LEU A 280 -20.51 -3.52 -4.46
N ALA A 281 -21.39 -4.28 -5.10
CA ALA A 281 -21.62 -4.20 -6.54
C ALA A 281 -22.30 -2.84 -6.89
N ARG A 282 -23.15 -2.35 -5.99
CA ARG A 282 -23.73 -1.00 -5.99
C ARG A 282 -23.28 -0.28 -4.72
N LEU A 283 -22.91 1.01 -4.84
CA LEU A 283 -22.62 1.85 -3.67
C LEU A 283 -23.76 2.85 -3.43
N GLU A 284 -24.13 3.06 -2.18
CA GLU A 284 -25.24 3.93 -1.77
C GLU A 284 -24.83 4.93 -0.67
N HIS A 285 -23.86 4.60 0.18
CA HIS A 285 -23.45 5.46 1.29
C HIS A 285 -22.96 6.84 0.78
N PRO A 286 -23.59 7.96 1.17
CA PRO A 286 -23.32 9.26 0.56
C PRO A 286 -21.87 9.74 0.67
N ARG A 287 -21.19 9.47 1.79
CA ARG A 287 -19.77 9.83 1.95
C ARG A 287 -18.85 8.95 1.10
N LEU A 288 -19.22 7.69 0.89
CA LEU A 288 -18.47 6.75 0.06
C LEU A 288 -18.57 7.14 -1.42
N LEU A 289 -19.76 7.52 -1.88
CA LEU A 289 -19.97 8.05 -3.23
C LEU A 289 -19.15 9.32 -3.46
N ARG A 290 -19.16 10.26 -2.51
CA ARG A 290 -18.30 11.47 -2.60
C ARG A 290 -16.82 11.12 -2.64
N LEU A 291 -16.35 10.19 -1.80
CA LEU A 291 -14.95 9.75 -1.84
C LEU A 291 -14.62 9.14 -3.21
N ALA A 292 -15.47 8.28 -3.74
CA ALA A 292 -15.21 7.63 -5.02
C ALA A 292 -15.26 8.62 -6.21
N GLU A 293 -16.06 9.68 -6.12
CA GLU A 293 -16.05 10.84 -7.03
C GLU A 293 -14.74 11.63 -6.90
N GLU A 294 -14.32 11.98 -5.67
CA GLU A 294 -13.04 12.67 -5.38
C GLU A 294 -11.84 11.89 -5.96
N LEU A 295 -11.91 10.56 -5.96
CA LEU A 295 -10.87 9.67 -6.49
C LEU A 295 -11.00 9.39 -8.00
N GLY A 296 -12.07 9.86 -8.65
CA GLY A 296 -12.34 9.61 -10.07
C GLY A 296 -12.60 8.14 -10.41
N ALA A 297 -13.01 7.32 -9.43
CA ALA A 297 -13.34 5.90 -9.64
C ALA A 297 -14.66 5.73 -10.42
N TYR A 298 -15.60 6.67 -10.26
CA TYR A 298 -16.87 6.67 -11.01
C TYR A 298 -16.73 7.32 -12.40
N GLU A 299 -16.06 8.47 -12.50
CA GLU A 299 -15.99 9.23 -13.75
C GLU A 299 -15.22 8.51 -14.88
N ALA A 300 -14.21 7.68 -14.56
CA ALA A 300 -13.47 6.90 -15.56
C ALA A 300 -14.35 5.81 -16.20
N ARG A 301 -15.22 5.20 -15.38
CA ARG A 301 -16.09 4.09 -15.76
C ARG A 301 -17.25 4.52 -16.68
N GLU A 302 -17.76 5.73 -16.48
CA GLU A 302 -18.89 6.28 -17.25
C GLU A 302 -18.44 6.96 -18.55
N ARG A 303 -17.28 7.65 -18.55
CA ARG A 303 -16.73 8.30 -19.75
C ARG A 303 -16.18 7.33 -20.79
N GLY A 304 -15.59 6.20 -20.38
CA GLY A 304 -15.06 5.20 -21.31
C GLY A 304 -16.14 4.40 -22.07
N LEU A 305 -17.34 4.29 -21.49
CA LEU A 305 -18.42 3.46 -22.01
C LEU A 305 -19.58 4.24 -22.65
N GLY A 306 -19.59 5.58 -22.55
CA GLY A 306 -20.69 6.41 -23.08
C GLY A 306 -22.05 6.12 -22.45
N LEU A 307 -22.06 5.53 -21.25
CA LEU A 307 -23.27 5.13 -20.54
C LEU A 307 -23.69 6.23 -19.57
N ALA A 308 -24.96 6.63 -19.61
CA ALA A 308 -25.56 7.44 -18.56
C ALA A 308 -25.64 6.64 -17.24
N ASP A 309 -25.20 7.24 -16.13
CA ASP A 309 -25.29 6.85 -14.70
C ASP A 309 -26.12 5.60 -14.37
N ARG A 310 -25.73 4.42 -14.85
CA ARG A 310 -26.47 3.18 -14.60
C ARG A 310 -25.50 2.05 -14.33
N VAL A 311 -25.03 2.03 -13.09
CA VAL A 311 -24.46 0.86 -12.40
C VAL A 311 -25.23 -0.44 -12.75
N GLU A 312 -26.55 -0.36 -12.95
CA GLU A 312 -27.43 -1.47 -13.33
C GLU A 312 -27.06 -2.17 -14.66
N VAL A 313 -26.52 -1.45 -15.65
CA VAL A 313 -26.15 -2.05 -16.95
C VAL A 313 -24.88 -2.88 -16.81
N TRP A 314 -23.90 -2.39 -16.05
CA TRP A 314 -22.63 -3.10 -15.88
C TRP A 314 -22.76 -4.30 -14.92
N LEU A 315 -23.59 -4.18 -13.87
CA LEU A 315 -23.94 -5.33 -13.00
C LEU A 315 -24.53 -6.51 -13.79
N ARG A 316 -25.22 -6.24 -14.89
CA ARG A 316 -25.74 -7.27 -15.80
C ARG A 316 -24.71 -7.81 -16.79
N LEU A 317 -23.63 -7.06 -17.06
CA LEU A 317 -22.65 -7.39 -18.10
C LEU A 317 -21.43 -8.14 -17.59
N GLY A 318 -21.25 -8.30 -16.27
CA GLY A 318 -20.23 -9.21 -15.71
C GLY A 318 -18.82 -8.93 -16.24
N GLY A 319 -18.42 -7.67 -16.32
CA GLY A 319 -17.11 -7.29 -16.87
C GLY A 319 -15.97 -7.97 -16.11
N GLN A 320 -14.97 -8.46 -16.86
CA GLN A 320 -13.82 -9.18 -16.28
C GLN A 320 -12.80 -8.24 -15.62
N GLU A 321 -12.87 -6.93 -15.87
CA GLU A 321 -11.92 -5.91 -15.40
C GLU A 321 -12.61 -4.57 -15.11
N VAL A 322 -12.01 -3.71 -14.27
CA VAL A 322 -12.47 -2.33 -14.04
C VAL A 322 -11.89 -1.42 -15.13
N GLN A 323 -12.67 -1.13 -16.16
CA GLN A 323 -12.20 -0.31 -17.27
C GLN A 323 -11.78 1.10 -16.84
N GLY A 324 -10.60 1.54 -17.28
CA GLY A 324 -10.03 2.86 -16.96
C GLY A 324 -9.49 2.98 -15.53
N SER A 325 -9.30 1.87 -14.82
CA SER A 325 -8.69 1.85 -13.49
C SER A 325 -7.17 1.83 -13.55
N GLY A 326 -6.57 1.38 -14.66
CA GLY A 326 -5.12 1.38 -14.86
C GLY A 326 -4.52 2.76 -14.62
N ALA A 327 -3.44 2.81 -13.83
CA ALA A 327 -2.75 4.04 -13.54
C ALA A 327 -1.74 4.36 -14.65
N ASP A 328 -1.95 5.46 -15.37
CA ASP A 328 -1.01 5.92 -16.41
C ASP A 328 0.31 6.42 -15.81
N ASP A 329 0.23 7.10 -14.67
CA ASP A 329 1.39 7.63 -13.96
C ASP A 329 1.26 7.40 -12.45
N TRP A 330 2.01 6.43 -11.95
CA TRP A 330 2.04 6.10 -10.52
C TRP A 330 2.61 7.26 -9.66
N SER A 331 3.20 8.32 -10.21
CA SER A 331 3.56 9.50 -9.43
C SER A 331 2.37 10.42 -9.12
N ARG A 332 1.26 10.31 -9.85
CA ARG A 332 0.05 11.12 -9.66
C ARG A 332 -0.89 10.47 -8.66
N LEU A 333 -1.19 11.18 -7.57
CA LEU A 333 -2.04 10.66 -6.48
C LEU A 333 -3.41 10.17 -6.97
N GLY A 334 -4.07 10.93 -7.86
CA GLY A 334 -5.39 10.56 -8.39
C GLY A 334 -5.39 9.25 -9.16
N ASP A 335 -4.38 9.02 -10.02
CA ASP A 335 -4.29 7.78 -10.81
C ASP A 335 -4.04 6.57 -9.92
N ARG A 336 -3.14 6.70 -8.94
CA ARG A 336 -2.90 5.65 -7.95
C ARG A 336 -4.15 5.32 -7.14
N MET A 337 -4.80 6.36 -6.59
CA MET A 337 -5.92 6.17 -5.68
C MET A 337 -7.15 5.61 -6.38
N ARG A 338 -7.36 5.92 -7.67
CA ARG A 338 -8.40 5.27 -8.48
C ARG A 338 -8.22 3.75 -8.51
N TYR A 339 -7.00 3.29 -8.84
CA TYR A 339 -6.68 1.87 -8.86
C TYR A 339 -6.81 1.24 -7.46
N ILE A 340 -6.23 1.87 -6.44
CA ILE A 340 -6.21 1.37 -5.07
C ILE A 340 -7.62 1.25 -4.48
N PHE A 341 -8.50 2.22 -4.72
CA PHE A 341 -9.87 2.18 -4.24
C PHE A 341 -10.65 1.01 -4.84
N GLU A 342 -10.54 0.79 -6.15
CA GLU A 342 -11.17 -0.33 -6.83
C GLU A 342 -10.56 -1.67 -6.41
N TYR A 343 -9.25 -1.71 -6.14
CA TYR A 343 -8.60 -2.87 -5.55
C TYR A 343 -9.18 -3.22 -4.18
N PHE A 344 -9.34 -2.23 -3.29
CA PHE A 344 -9.95 -2.44 -1.98
C PHE A 344 -11.38 -2.96 -2.12
N ARG A 345 -12.20 -2.34 -2.98
CA ARG A 345 -13.58 -2.77 -3.24
C ARG A 345 -13.65 -4.20 -3.78
N SER A 346 -12.80 -4.52 -4.74
CA SER A 346 -12.78 -5.82 -5.40
C SER A 346 -12.31 -6.95 -4.48
N ARG A 347 -11.34 -6.69 -3.60
CA ARG A 347 -10.72 -7.69 -2.73
C ARG A 347 -11.19 -7.64 -1.28
N GLN A 348 -12.15 -6.79 -0.91
CA GLN A 348 -12.63 -6.66 0.47
C GLN A 348 -13.08 -7.97 1.10
N ARG A 349 -13.58 -8.93 0.29
CA ARG A 349 -14.02 -10.26 0.73
C ARG A 349 -13.21 -11.41 0.12
N ASP A 350 -11.98 -11.12 -0.30
CA ASP A 350 -11.10 -12.13 -0.90
C ASP A 350 -10.28 -12.84 0.19
N ASP A 351 -10.78 -13.99 0.65
CA ASP A 351 -10.13 -14.78 1.71
C ASP A 351 -8.74 -15.28 1.33
N SER A 352 -8.38 -15.29 0.03
CA SER A 352 -7.02 -15.67 -0.39
C SER A 352 -5.98 -14.74 0.23
N LEU A 353 -6.35 -13.48 0.50
CA LEU A 353 -5.46 -12.49 1.09
C LEU A 353 -5.17 -12.74 2.59
N LEU A 354 -5.88 -13.66 3.26
CA LEU A 354 -5.58 -14.08 4.63
C LEU A 354 -4.39 -15.03 4.73
N ALA A 355 -3.91 -15.55 3.59
CA ALA A 355 -2.74 -16.44 3.56
C ALA A 355 -1.57 -15.81 4.33
N PRO A 356 -0.90 -16.57 5.21
CA PRO A 356 0.22 -16.03 5.98
C PRO A 356 1.34 -15.61 5.02
N PRO A 357 1.90 -14.39 5.16
CA PRO A 357 2.95 -13.91 4.26
C PRO A 357 4.26 -14.68 4.44
N PHE A 358 4.44 -15.37 5.57
CA PHE A 358 5.64 -16.14 5.88
C PHE A 358 5.25 -17.52 6.46
N SER A 359 6.13 -18.49 6.31
CA SER A 359 5.98 -19.78 7.00
C SER A 359 6.23 -19.64 8.51
N ALA A 360 5.74 -20.60 9.30
CA ALA A 360 5.95 -20.60 10.75
C ALA A 360 7.45 -20.61 11.15
N ALA A 361 8.30 -21.30 10.39
CA ALA A 361 9.75 -21.32 10.63
C ALA A 361 10.38 -19.94 10.37
N GLN A 362 9.97 -19.26 9.29
CA GLN A 362 10.42 -17.90 9.00
C GLN A 362 9.96 -16.93 10.09
N GLU A 363 8.75 -17.08 10.61
CA GLU A 363 8.30 -16.29 11.76
C GLU A 363 9.14 -16.48 13.01
N GLN A 364 9.50 -17.71 13.34
CA GLN A 364 10.37 -18.01 14.47
C GLN A 364 11.75 -17.35 14.33
N ASP A 365 12.32 -17.36 13.12
CA ASP A 365 13.58 -16.67 12.85
C ASP A 365 13.47 -15.15 13.05
N MET A 366 12.41 -14.53 12.51
CA MET A 366 12.18 -13.09 12.67
C MET A 366 12.04 -12.69 14.14
N LEU A 367 11.27 -13.46 14.92
CA LEU A 367 11.07 -13.21 16.35
C LEU A 367 12.36 -13.41 17.17
N ALA A 368 13.22 -14.33 16.73
CA ALA A 368 14.56 -14.50 17.30
C ALA A 368 15.58 -13.47 16.78
N GLY A 369 15.12 -12.46 16.03
CA GLY A 369 15.95 -11.40 15.51
C GLY A 369 16.86 -11.83 14.37
N ARG A 370 16.50 -12.84 13.57
CA ARG A 370 17.23 -13.30 12.39
C ARG A 370 16.44 -13.02 11.11
N VAL A 371 17.15 -12.78 10.01
CA VAL A 371 16.53 -12.75 8.69
C VAL A 371 16.37 -14.20 8.23
N PRO A 372 15.14 -14.67 7.92
CA PRO A 372 14.92 -16.05 7.54
C PRO A 372 15.53 -16.38 6.17
N ALA A 373 15.82 -17.66 5.94
CA ALA A 373 16.23 -18.16 4.63
C ALA A 373 15.02 -18.45 3.72
N GLY A 374 15.29 -18.58 2.41
CA GLY A 374 14.29 -18.94 1.39
C GLY A 374 13.54 -17.73 0.81
N PRO A 375 12.48 -17.97 0.02
CA PRO A 375 11.66 -16.90 -0.56
C PRO A 375 10.93 -16.11 0.54
N LEU A 376 11.09 -14.78 0.53
CA LEU A 376 10.57 -13.85 1.54
C LEU A 376 9.43 -12.97 1.02
#